data_AF-A0A8I6X543-F1
#
_entry.id   AF-A0A8I6X543-F1
#
_cell.length_a   1.000
_cell.length_b   1.000
_cell.length_c   1.000
_cell.angle_alpha   90.00
_cell.angle_beta   90.00
_cell.angle_gamma   90.00
#
_symmetry.space_group_name_H-M   'P 1'
#
loop_
_entity.id
_entity.type
_entity.pdbx_description
1 polymer ?
#
loop_
_entity_poly.entity_id
_entity_poly.type
_entity_poly.pdbx_seq_one_letter_code
_entity_poly.pdbx_strand_id
1 'polypeptide(L)'
;MPHQGYYEASLRPPALDDAPAAKVDWGEVLLDRVAYMADKKNHTSARCRFKRDLDGKEVSVEVTLCFAPPPRLSYFCCHACCPNDHGEKESRLFFREPFVFAAEGNLALITLCHGHIGPSVLQAKKSTYEYLVYQAASSPAGRGKPELTWVPHIPASMLPSTGVDCIPSSAIGVVPYNTNISTPAVALARPQGFPFTSPASILSPSVAVAALPKDEDDFDAYRIAALAYDFYHDSGNSPHGPYYLCMYDSKSKVWTRKPAAIPQPRLPSDYICDIDMVITIGGSSRGIMGWVDLWNGILFSDVLADHTPYSPLRYVSLPPPRQPQNCLPIALDIGCCFRDIVFVKDTGIVRFVDLQIHTDLNIPYSETPSGWTVVTWILEGLNEGLETWGGSCFRQEHELHSRDISDYNLPQSLFVTNPILSSHQDGLLYLRTHVSSSTSRNSKVIAVDIKHG
;
A
#
# COMPACT_ATOMS: atom_id res chain seq x y z
N MET A 1 -0.30 12.77 -23.00
CA MET A 1 -1.77 12.77 -22.90
C MET A 1 -2.28 11.34 -23.00
N PRO A 2 -3.15 10.88 -22.10
CA PRO A 2 -3.90 9.63 -22.30
C PRO A 2 -4.91 9.84 -23.44
N HIS A 3 -4.88 8.98 -24.45
CA HIS A 3 -5.95 8.96 -25.45
C HIS A 3 -7.15 8.27 -24.81
N GLN A 4 -8.22 9.00 -24.46
CA GLN A 4 -9.48 8.42 -23.94
C GLN A 4 -9.32 7.55 -22.68
N GLY A 5 -8.66 8.03 -21.62
CA GLY A 5 -8.72 7.45 -20.26
C GLY A 5 -7.57 6.50 -19.85
N TYR A 6 -7.06 5.66 -20.75
CA TYR A 6 -5.88 4.82 -20.51
C TYR A 6 -4.68 5.33 -21.31
N TYR A 7 -3.48 5.04 -20.82
CA TYR A 7 -2.22 5.23 -21.52
C TYR A 7 -1.96 4.08 -22.51
N GLU A 8 -1.37 4.41 -23.67
CA GLU A 8 -0.96 3.43 -24.70
C GLU A 8 0.01 2.35 -24.18
N ALA A 9 0.80 2.66 -23.14
CA ALA A 9 1.70 1.71 -22.50
C ALA A 9 0.94 0.60 -21.77
N SER A 10 -0.14 0.94 -21.09
CA SER A 10 -1.00 0.01 -20.34
C SER A 10 -1.70 -1.00 -21.25
N LEU A 11 -1.85 -0.72 -22.54
CA LEU A 11 -2.39 -1.64 -23.55
C LEU A 11 -1.37 -2.69 -24.02
N ARG A 12 -0.11 -2.59 -23.60
CA ARG A 12 1.03 -3.38 -24.12
C ARG A 12 1.81 -3.99 -22.94
N PRO A 13 1.29 -5.06 -22.30
CA PRO A 13 1.99 -5.74 -21.22
C PRO A 13 3.39 -6.19 -21.66
N PRO A 14 4.37 -6.25 -20.75
CA PRO A 14 5.71 -6.72 -21.07
C PRO A 14 5.69 -8.10 -21.72
N ALA A 15 6.43 -8.28 -22.81
CA ALA A 15 6.63 -9.54 -23.52
C ALA A 15 7.55 -10.51 -22.75
N LEU A 16 7.26 -10.70 -21.46
CA LEU A 16 7.92 -11.64 -20.58
C LEU A 16 7.15 -12.96 -20.62
N ASP A 17 7.87 -14.05 -20.87
CA ASP A 17 7.35 -15.40 -20.64
C ASP A 17 6.96 -15.52 -19.16
N ASP A 18 5.74 -16.00 -18.90
CA ASP A 18 5.33 -16.29 -17.53
C ASP A 18 6.28 -17.34 -16.95
N ALA A 19 7.04 -16.96 -15.92
CA ALA A 19 7.85 -17.91 -15.18
C ALA A 19 6.91 -19.05 -14.72
N PRO A 20 7.20 -20.32 -15.05
CA PRO A 20 6.37 -21.41 -14.57
C PRO A 20 6.34 -21.38 -13.04
N ALA A 21 5.28 -21.90 -12.43
CA ALA A 21 5.13 -22.03 -10.97
C ALA A 21 6.17 -22.97 -10.30
N ALA A 22 7.27 -23.26 -10.99
CA ALA A 22 8.42 -24.00 -10.52
C ALA A 22 9.17 -23.22 -9.43
N LYS A 23 8.76 -23.45 -8.18
CA LYS A 23 9.51 -23.16 -6.95
C LYS A 23 10.04 -21.71 -6.87
N VAL A 24 9.10 -20.77 -6.90
CA VAL A 24 9.35 -19.33 -6.79
C VAL A 24 9.65 -18.98 -5.32
N ASP A 25 10.92 -19.07 -4.92
CA ASP A 25 11.37 -18.92 -3.52
C ASP A 25 11.80 -17.49 -3.16
N TRP A 26 11.37 -16.47 -3.92
CA TRP A 26 11.78 -15.07 -3.71
C TRP A 26 11.18 -14.42 -2.44
N GLY A 27 10.09 -14.99 -1.89
CA GLY A 27 9.35 -14.46 -0.74
C GLY A 27 8.58 -13.16 -1.01
N GLU A 28 9.14 -12.27 -1.82
CA GLU A 28 8.66 -10.92 -2.15
C GLU A 28 8.82 -10.66 -3.65
N VAL A 29 7.94 -9.87 -4.26
CA VAL A 29 8.10 -9.35 -5.62
C VAL A 29 7.82 -7.85 -5.67
N LEU A 30 8.54 -7.13 -6.54
CA LEU A 30 8.19 -5.78 -6.95
C LEU A 30 7.09 -5.86 -8.01
N LEU A 31 5.92 -5.25 -7.78
CA LEU A 31 4.72 -5.30 -8.60
C LEU A 31 4.38 -3.91 -9.15
N ASP A 32 4.25 -3.73 -10.47
CA ASP A 32 3.67 -2.50 -11.03
C ASP A 32 2.26 -2.30 -10.48
N ARG A 33 2.07 -1.17 -9.79
CA ARG A 33 0.83 -0.77 -9.13
C ARG A 33 -0.33 -0.65 -10.11
N VAL A 34 -0.08 -0.33 -11.38
CA VAL A 34 -1.12 0.01 -12.37
C VAL A 34 -1.39 -1.16 -13.31
N ALA A 35 -2.66 -1.43 -13.58
CA ALA A 35 -3.07 -2.54 -14.43
C ALA A 35 -2.65 -2.34 -15.90
N TYR A 36 -2.13 -3.41 -16.50
CA TYR A 36 -2.13 -3.55 -17.95
C TYR A 36 -3.52 -4.00 -18.43
N MET A 37 -4.13 -3.25 -19.34
CA MET A 37 -5.50 -3.49 -19.83
C MET A 37 -5.48 -4.50 -20.98
N ALA A 38 -5.27 -5.79 -20.65
CA ALA A 38 -5.10 -6.87 -21.62
C ALA A 38 -5.75 -8.18 -21.14
N ASP A 39 -6.29 -8.98 -22.08
CA ASP A 39 -6.71 -10.36 -21.81
C ASP A 39 -5.50 -11.30 -21.82
N LYS A 40 -4.80 -11.38 -20.66
CA LYS A 40 -3.76 -12.37 -20.39
C LYS A 40 -4.26 -13.33 -19.31
N LYS A 41 -4.05 -14.63 -19.52
CA LYS A 41 -4.51 -15.70 -18.61
C LYS A 41 -3.37 -16.65 -18.25
N ASN A 42 -3.24 -16.98 -16.97
CA ASN A 42 -2.31 -17.99 -16.45
C ASN A 42 -2.88 -18.61 -15.15
N HIS A 43 -2.04 -19.33 -14.38
CA HIS A 43 -2.46 -20.02 -13.15
C HIS A 43 -2.87 -19.09 -12.00
N THR A 44 -2.55 -17.80 -12.09
CA THR A 44 -2.94 -16.75 -11.12
C THR A 44 -4.26 -16.05 -11.49
N SER A 45 -4.85 -16.36 -12.64
CA SER A 45 -6.06 -15.67 -13.12
C SER A 45 -7.28 -15.93 -12.25
N ALA A 46 -7.85 -14.86 -11.70
CA ALA A 46 -9.09 -14.88 -10.93
C ALA A 46 -10.14 -13.96 -11.58
N ARG A 47 -11.41 -14.38 -11.54
CA ARG A 47 -12.49 -13.69 -12.25
C ARG A 47 -13.71 -13.50 -11.35
N CYS A 48 -14.27 -12.29 -11.39
CA CYS A 48 -15.52 -11.95 -10.72
C CYS A 48 -16.58 -11.43 -11.71
N ARG A 49 -17.83 -11.39 -11.23
CA ARG A 49 -18.91 -10.60 -11.81
C ARG A 49 -19.62 -9.86 -10.69
N PHE A 50 -20.01 -8.64 -10.96
CA PHE A 50 -20.81 -7.82 -10.05
C PHE A 50 -21.67 -6.87 -10.88
N LYS A 51 -22.63 -6.24 -10.22
CA LYS A 51 -23.49 -5.22 -10.82
C LYS A 51 -22.98 -3.85 -10.36
N ARG A 52 -22.64 -2.97 -11.31
CA ARG A 52 -22.11 -1.64 -10.98
C ARG A 52 -23.12 -0.81 -10.23
N ASP A 53 -22.66 -0.11 -9.20
CA ASP A 53 -23.52 0.84 -8.49
C ASP A 53 -23.81 2.08 -9.35
N LEU A 54 -22.89 2.48 -10.22
CA LEU A 54 -23.01 3.64 -11.11
C LEU A 54 -24.28 3.60 -11.97
N ASP A 55 -24.44 2.55 -12.79
CA ASP A 55 -25.49 2.43 -13.82
C ASP A 55 -26.26 1.10 -13.77
N GLY A 56 -25.93 0.18 -12.87
CA GLY A 56 -26.58 -1.11 -12.77
C GLY A 56 -26.22 -2.11 -13.87
N LYS A 57 -25.22 -1.84 -14.73
CA LYS A 57 -24.72 -2.83 -15.69
C LYS A 57 -23.96 -3.95 -14.97
N GLU A 58 -24.14 -5.19 -15.41
CA GLU A 58 -23.26 -6.29 -14.99
C GLU A 58 -21.90 -6.14 -15.69
N VAL A 59 -20.82 -6.17 -14.91
CA VAL A 59 -19.45 -6.18 -15.42
C VAL A 59 -18.77 -7.45 -14.94
N SER A 60 -18.02 -8.07 -15.83
CA SER A 60 -17.08 -9.14 -15.49
C SER A 60 -15.67 -8.59 -15.54
N VAL A 61 -14.91 -8.83 -14.47
CA VAL A 61 -13.50 -8.44 -14.34
C VAL A 61 -12.67 -9.70 -14.11
N GLU A 62 -11.54 -9.78 -14.78
CA GLU A 62 -10.55 -10.85 -14.68
C GLU A 62 -9.18 -10.22 -14.43
N VAL A 63 -8.52 -10.68 -13.36
CA VAL A 63 -7.21 -10.18 -12.89
C VAL A 63 -6.21 -11.32 -12.97
N THR A 64 -5.04 -11.05 -13.56
CA THR A 64 -3.95 -12.02 -13.74
C THR A 64 -2.64 -11.40 -13.30
N LEU A 65 -1.94 -12.02 -12.34
CA LEU A 65 -0.60 -11.64 -11.91
C LEU A 65 0.46 -12.27 -12.84
N CYS A 66 1.50 -11.52 -13.14
CA CYS A 66 2.64 -11.94 -13.95
C CYS A 66 3.92 -11.65 -13.18
N PHE A 67 4.51 -12.69 -12.59
CA PHE A 67 5.63 -12.55 -11.67
C PHE A 67 6.99 -12.47 -12.37
N ALA A 68 7.84 -11.57 -11.87
CA ALA A 68 9.25 -11.46 -12.21
C ALA A 68 10.08 -11.26 -10.93
N PRO A 69 11.28 -11.83 -10.83
CA PRO A 69 12.15 -11.62 -9.66
C PRO A 69 12.65 -10.17 -9.60
N PRO A 70 12.69 -9.56 -8.40
CA PRO A 70 13.36 -8.27 -8.19
C PRO A 70 14.80 -8.28 -8.73
N PRO A 71 15.34 -7.13 -9.21
CA PRO A 71 14.71 -5.82 -9.30
C PRO A 71 13.77 -5.64 -10.51
N ARG A 72 13.43 -6.71 -11.25
CA ARG A 72 12.43 -6.62 -12.33
C ARG A 72 11.03 -6.49 -11.73
N LEU A 73 10.19 -5.71 -12.40
CA LEU A 73 8.80 -5.56 -12.02
C LEU A 73 7.98 -6.75 -12.51
N SER A 74 7.39 -7.47 -11.57
CA SER A 74 6.12 -8.15 -11.76
C SER A 74 5.05 -7.13 -12.15
N TYR A 75 3.96 -7.58 -12.76
CA TYR A 75 2.84 -6.72 -13.13
C TYR A 75 1.54 -7.49 -13.04
N PHE A 76 0.41 -6.80 -13.21
CA PHE A 76 -0.88 -7.46 -13.36
C PHE A 76 -1.65 -6.97 -14.58
N CYS A 77 -2.40 -7.88 -15.18
CA CYS A 77 -3.34 -7.58 -16.24
C CYS A 77 -4.76 -7.51 -15.65
N CYS A 78 -5.56 -6.56 -16.15
CA CYS A 78 -6.98 -6.45 -15.88
C CYS A 78 -7.74 -6.48 -17.21
N HIS A 79 -8.52 -7.55 -17.43
CA HIS A 79 -9.51 -7.60 -18.50
C HIS A 79 -10.89 -7.35 -17.92
N ALA A 80 -11.65 -6.44 -18.51
CA ALA A 80 -13.02 -6.13 -18.06
C ALA A 80 -13.96 -6.00 -19.25
N CYS A 81 -15.13 -6.63 -19.16
CA CYS A 81 -16.15 -6.62 -20.21
C CYS A 81 -17.57 -6.62 -19.61
N CYS A 82 -18.52 -6.03 -20.33
CA CYS A 82 -19.95 -6.13 -20.05
C CYS A 82 -20.51 -7.37 -20.76
N PRO A 83 -20.93 -8.45 -20.08
CA PRO A 83 -21.30 -9.71 -20.73
C PRO A 83 -22.50 -9.61 -21.69
N ASN A 84 -23.35 -8.61 -21.49
CA ASN A 84 -24.61 -8.40 -22.21
C ASN A 84 -24.53 -7.28 -23.27
N ASP A 85 -23.33 -6.76 -23.56
CA ASP A 85 -23.12 -5.67 -24.51
C ASP A 85 -22.73 -6.25 -25.89
N HIS A 86 -23.69 -6.30 -26.83
CA HIS A 86 -23.57 -7.02 -28.11
C HIS A 86 -22.79 -6.25 -29.20
N GLY A 87 -21.72 -5.54 -28.81
CA GLY A 87 -20.82 -4.87 -29.74
C GLY A 87 -21.17 -3.43 -30.09
N GLU A 88 -21.94 -2.71 -29.26
CA GLU A 88 -21.75 -1.26 -29.23
C GLU A 88 -20.31 -0.97 -28.79
N LYS A 89 -19.66 -0.04 -29.49
CA LYS A 89 -18.20 0.26 -29.41
C LYS A 89 -17.61 0.05 -28.02
N GLU A 90 -16.42 -0.57 -27.97
CA GLU A 90 -15.58 -0.72 -26.76
C GLU A 90 -15.27 0.63 -26.09
N SER A 91 -16.26 1.16 -25.38
CA SER A 91 -16.14 2.30 -24.50
C SER A 91 -15.41 1.79 -23.27
N ARG A 92 -14.24 2.37 -23.01
CA ARG A 92 -13.38 1.97 -21.89
C ARG A 92 -14.19 2.09 -20.59
N LEU A 93 -14.35 0.95 -19.91
CA LEU A 93 -15.29 0.80 -18.80
C LEU A 93 -14.91 1.64 -17.56
N PHE A 94 -13.64 2.01 -17.49
CA PHE A 94 -13.02 2.80 -16.44
C PHE A 94 -12.41 4.08 -17.04
N PHE A 95 -12.45 5.21 -16.32
CA PHE A 95 -11.88 6.47 -16.79
C PHE A 95 -10.34 6.54 -16.65
N ARG A 96 -9.76 5.61 -15.89
CA ARG A 96 -8.33 5.34 -15.74
C ARG A 96 -8.11 3.85 -15.46
N GLU A 97 -6.89 3.38 -15.61
CA GLU A 97 -6.50 2.01 -15.29
C GLU A 97 -6.76 1.69 -13.80
N PRO A 98 -7.29 0.49 -13.48
CA PRO A 98 -7.29 -0.05 -12.13
C PRO A 98 -5.89 -0.09 -11.52
N PHE A 99 -5.81 -0.03 -10.19
CA PHE A 99 -4.54 -0.13 -9.48
C PHE A 99 -4.66 -0.86 -8.15
N VAL A 100 -3.60 -1.57 -7.77
CA VAL A 100 -3.43 -2.14 -6.43
C VAL A 100 -3.11 -1.01 -5.46
N PHE A 101 -3.77 -0.98 -4.31
CA PHE A 101 -3.56 0.06 -3.29
C PHE A 101 -3.31 -0.48 -1.87
N ALA A 102 -3.46 -1.78 -1.63
CA ALA A 102 -2.97 -2.44 -0.42
C ALA A 102 -2.72 -3.92 -0.72
N ALA A 103 -1.82 -4.57 0.01
CA ALA A 103 -1.71 -6.02 0.04
C ALA A 103 -1.20 -6.47 1.40
N GLU A 104 -1.61 -7.67 1.80
CA GLU A 104 -1.18 -8.31 3.03
C GLU A 104 -1.32 -9.82 2.87
N GLY A 105 -0.26 -10.59 3.15
CA GLY A 105 -0.26 -12.04 2.91
C GLY A 105 -0.58 -12.40 1.46
N ASN A 106 -1.59 -13.24 1.27
CA ASN A 106 -2.11 -13.63 -0.05
C ASN A 106 -3.17 -12.68 -0.63
N LEU A 107 -3.44 -11.53 0.00
CA LEU A 107 -4.51 -10.61 -0.38
C LEU A 107 -3.96 -9.36 -1.05
N ALA A 108 -4.64 -8.88 -2.09
CA ALA A 108 -4.40 -7.56 -2.69
C ALA A 108 -5.72 -6.82 -2.92
N LEU A 109 -5.80 -5.56 -2.48
CA LEU A 109 -6.92 -4.65 -2.75
C LEU A 109 -6.67 -3.89 -4.06
N ILE A 110 -7.63 -3.99 -4.98
CA ILE A 110 -7.63 -3.34 -6.30
C ILE A 110 -8.81 -2.37 -6.34
N THR A 111 -8.59 -1.15 -6.83
CA THR A 111 -9.69 -0.21 -7.13
C THR A 111 -9.98 -0.13 -8.62
N LEU A 112 -11.27 -0.11 -8.95
CA LEU A 112 -11.81 0.15 -10.27
C LEU A 112 -12.37 1.58 -10.31
N CYS A 113 -12.06 2.34 -11.36
CA CYS A 113 -12.34 3.77 -11.45
C CYS A 113 -13.38 4.08 -12.54
N HIS A 114 -14.66 4.17 -12.19
CA HIS A 114 -15.79 4.27 -13.12
C HIS A 114 -16.21 5.71 -13.46
N GLY A 115 -16.81 5.90 -14.64
CA GLY A 115 -17.39 7.18 -15.07
C GLY A 115 -16.71 7.78 -16.30
N HIS A 116 -16.79 9.09 -16.44
CA HIS A 116 -16.16 9.87 -17.51
C HIS A 116 -15.49 11.12 -16.91
N ILE A 117 -14.37 11.55 -17.51
CA ILE A 117 -13.73 12.83 -17.14
C ILE A 117 -14.60 13.98 -17.68
N GLY A 118 -15.33 14.63 -16.79
CA GLY A 118 -16.17 15.78 -17.11
C GLY A 118 -16.57 16.55 -15.84
N PRO A 119 -17.07 17.80 -15.97
CA PRO A 119 -17.40 18.65 -14.81
C PRO A 119 -18.48 18.06 -13.89
N SER A 120 -19.26 17.09 -14.37
CA SER A 120 -20.27 16.36 -13.61
C SER A 120 -19.73 15.38 -12.56
N VAL A 121 -18.42 15.10 -12.51
CA VAL A 121 -17.82 14.28 -11.44
C VAL A 121 -18.08 14.90 -10.06
N LEU A 122 -18.10 16.23 -9.97
CA LEU A 122 -18.44 17.00 -8.76
C LEU A 122 -19.94 16.98 -8.38
N GLN A 123 -20.77 16.23 -9.12
CA GLN A 123 -22.22 16.08 -8.86
C GLN A 123 -22.65 14.60 -8.76
N ALA A 124 -21.72 13.66 -8.81
CA ALA A 124 -22.01 12.24 -8.82
C ALA A 124 -22.37 11.73 -7.41
N LYS A 125 -23.67 11.70 -7.07
CA LYS A 125 -24.23 11.18 -5.80
C LYS A 125 -23.96 9.69 -5.51
N LYS A 126 -23.05 9.05 -6.22
CA LYS A 126 -22.70 7.63 -6.12
C LYS A 126 -21.20 7.50 -6.30
N SER A 127 -20.59 6.67 -5.45
CA SER A 127 -19.16 6.41 -5.51
C SER A 127 -18.74 5.89 -6.89
N THR A 128 -17.73 6.52 -7.47
CA THR A 128 -17.12 6.11 -8.74
C THR A 128 -16.04 5.05 -8.57
N TYR A 129 -15.77 4.62 -7.33
CA TYR A 129 -14.71 3.68 -6.98
C TYR A 129 -15.30 2.38 -6.43
N GLU A 130 -15.10 1.29 -7.18
CA GLU A 130 -15.44 -0.06 -6.72
C GLU A 130 -14.15 -0.76 -6.24
N TYR A 131 -14.26 -1.60 -5.21
CA TYR A 131 -13.11 -2.29 -4.62
C TYR A 131 -13.21 -3.80 -4.84
N LEU A 132 -12.12 -4.41 -5.27
CA LEU A 132 -11.97 -5.85 -5.39
C LEU A 132 -10.87 -6.33 -4.42
N VAL A 133 -11.08 -7.50 -3.82
CA VAL A 133 -10.05 -8.27 -3.14
C VAL A 133 -9.65 -9.40 -4.07
N TYR A 134 -8.39 -9.39 -4.52
CA TYR A 134 -7.75 -10.56 -5.11
C TYR A 134 -7.15 -11.39 -3.97
N GLN A 135 -7.40 -12.69 -3.97
CA GLN A 135 -6.80 -13.65 -3.04
C GLN A 135 -6.02 -14.70 -3.83
N ALA A 136 -4.71 -14.77 -3.64
CA ALA A 136 -3.86 -15.79 -4.24
C ALA A 136 -4.16 -17.18 -3.65
N ALA A 137 -4.03 -18.23 -4.47
CA ALA A 137 -4.28 -19.60 -4.06
C ALA A 137 -3.39 -20.02 -2.88
N SER A 138 -3.99 -20.57 -1.83
CA SER A 138 -3.25 -21.18 -0.72
C SER A 138 -2.45 -22.40 -1.23
N SER A 139 -1.13 -22.35 -1.00
CA SER A 139 -0.12 -23.36 -1.36
C SER A 139 0.18 -23.59 -2.86
N PRO A 140 1.48 -23.63 -3.25
CA PRO A 140 1.93 -24.19 -4.52
C PRO A 140 1.58 -25.68 -4.70
N ALA A 141 1.22 -26.41 -3.64
CA ALA A 141 0.86 -27.83 -3.67
C ALA A 141 -0.58 -28.11 -4.16
N GLY A 142 -1.33 -27.08 -4.59
CA GLY A 142 -2.51 -27.25 -5.43
C GLY A 142 -3.85 -27.46 -4.70
N ARG A 143 -4.02 -26.90 -3.49
CA ARG A 143 -5.32 -26.84 -2.79
C ARG A 143 -5.94 -25.43 -2.79
N GLY A 144 -5.93 -24.78 -3.95
CA GLY A 144 -6.67 -23.53 -4.16
C GLY A 144 -6.69 -23.13 -5.62
N LYS A 145 -7.69 -22.33 -5.99
CA LYS A 145 -7.61 -21.42 -7.14
C LYS A 145 -7.57 -20.00 -6.57
N PRO A 146 -6.93 -19.05 -7.27
CA PRO A 146 -7.02 -17.65 -6.86
C PRO A 146 -8.46 -17.16 -7.02
N GLU A 147 -8.90 -16.33 -6.08
CA GLU A 147 -10.27 -15.80 -6.04
C GLU A 147 -10.26 -14.28 -6.21
N LEU A 148 -11.37 -13.75 -6.75
CA LEU A 148 -11.57 -12.32 -6.93
C LEU A 148 -12.96 -11.98 -6.40
N THR A 149 -13.01 -11.19 -5.31
CA THR A 149 -14.24 -10.85 -4.61
C THR A 149 -14.51 -9.36 -4.71
N TRP A 150 -15.70 -8.99 -5.17
CA TRP A 150 -16.18 -7.61 -5.13
C TRP A 150 -16.63 -7.24 -3.72
N VAL A 151 -16.15 -6.10 -3.21
CA VAL A 151 -16.47 -5.59 -1.89
C VAL A 151 -17.60 -4.56 -2.04
N PRO A 152 -18.70 -4.68 -1.28
CA PRO A 152 -19.74 -3.66 -1.24
C PRO A 152 -19.17 -2.28 -0.87
N HIS A 153 -19.75 -1.20 -1.38
CA HIS A 153 -19.32 0.15 -0.99
C HIS A 153 -19.53 0.42 0.50
N ILE A 154 -18.68 1.29 1.06
CA ILE A 154 -18.86 1.87 2.38
C ILE A 154 -20.19 2.64 2.38
N PRO A 155 -21.14 2.35 3.30
CA PRO A 155 -22.42 3.05 3.34
C PRO A 155 -22.24 4.56 3.51
N ALA A 156 -23.05 5.38 2.82
CA ALA A 156 -22.96 6.83 2.89
C ALA A 156 -23.10 7.41 4.32
N SER A 157 -23.78 6.69 5.23
CA SER A 157 -23.88 7.03 6.66
C SER A 157 -22.59 6.82 7.47
N MET A 158 -21.57 6.20 6.86
CA MET A 158 -20.25 5.96 7.44
C MET A 158 -19.15 6.79 6.76
N LEU A 159 -19.46 7.58 5.74
CA LEU A 159 -18.50 8.47 5.09
C LEU A 159 -18.32 9.79 5.88
N PRO A 160 -17.20 10.51 5.67
CA PRO A 160 -16.97 11.82 6.27
C PRO A 160 -18.09 12.82 5.98
N SER A 161 -18.46 13.58 7.00
CA SER A 161 -19.53 14.58 7.01
C SER A 161 -19.29 15.79 6.09
N THR A 162 -18.11 15.91 5.47
CA THR A 162 -17.68 16.99 4.59
C THR A 162 -18.18 16.91 3.14
N GLY A 163 -19.10 15.99 2.82
CA GLY A 163 -19.65 15.83 1.47
C GLY A 163 -18.69 15.12 0.50
N VAL A 164 -17.85 14.22 1.01
CA VAL A 164 -16.93 13.41 0.20
C VAL A 164 -17.56 12.04 -0.08
N ASP A 165 -17.65 11.66 -1.36
CA ASP A 165 -18.33 10.43 -1.81
C ASP A 165 -17.51 9.12 -1.61
N CYS A 166 -16.35 9.18 -0.96
CA CYS A 166 -15.50 8.03 -0.65
C CYS A 166 -14.46 8.33 0.46
N ILE A 167 -13.87 7.28 1.03
CA ILE A 167 -12.62 7.40 1.81
C ILE A 167 -11.44 7.23 0.82
N PRO A 168 -10.36 8.03 0.91
CA PRO A 168 -9.17 7.86 0.06
C PRO A 168 -8.60 6.44 0.15
N SER A 169 -8.26 5.84 -0.99
CA SER A 169 -7.73 4.46 -1.03
C SER A 169 -6.44 4.29 -0.23
N SER A 170 -5.64 5.35 -0.04
CA SER A 170 -4.43 5.32 0.79
C SER A 170 -4.71 5.15 2.29
N ALA A 171 -5.92 5.48 2.75
CA ALA A 171 -6.37 5.26 4.11
C ALA A 171 -7.02 3.88 4.34
N ILE A 172 -7.09 3.02 3.31
CA ILE A 172 -7.74 1.71 3.34
C ILE A 172 -6.68 0.61 3.26
N GLY A 173 -6.62 -0.27 4.25
CA GLY A 173 -5.79 -1.47 4.25
C GLY A 173 -6.58 -2.76 4.47
N VAL A 174 -5.89 -3.89 4.42
CA VAL A 174 -6.46 -5.23 4.70
C VAL A 174 -5.57 -6.00 5.67
N VAL A 175 -6.19 -6.77 6.56
CA VAL A 175 -5.51 -7.72 7.46
C VAL A 175 -6.22 -9.08 7.41
N PRO A 176 -5.51 -10.19 7.15
CA PRO A 176 -6.05 -11.53 7.25
C PRO A 176 -6.15 -11.96 8.72
N TYR A 177 -7.11 -12.82 9.06
CA TYR A 177 -7.32 -13.30 10.42
C TYR A 177 -7.98 -14.69 10.45
N ASN A 178 -7.93 -15.35 11.62
CA ASN A 178 -8.54 -16.67 11.82
C ASN A 178 -9.74 -16.61 12.77
N THR A 179 -10.90 -17.07 12.31
CA THR A 179 -12.18 -17.04 13.05
C THR A 179 -12.19 -17.88 14.32
N ASN A 180 -11.39 -18.96 14.35
CA ASN A 180 -11.38 -19.91 15.47
C ASN A 180 -10.60 -19.42 16.70
N ILE A 181 -9.90 -18.28 16.61
CA ILE A 181 -9.24 -17.66 17.77
C ILE A 181 -10.30 -16.88 18.56
N SER A 182 -11.06 -17.61 19.38
CA SER A 182 -11.69 -17.02 20.55
C SER A 182 -10.60 -16.33 21.36
N THR A 183 -10.82 -15.07 21.77
CA THR A 183 -9.91 -14.33 22.62
C THR A 183 -10.17 -14.61 24.10
N PRO A 184 -9.30 -15.36 24.79
CA PRO A 184 -9.05 -15.15 26.21
C PRO A 184 -7.76 -14.35 26.38
N ALA A 185 -7.78 -13.35 27.24
CA ALA A 185 -6.55 -12.85 27.82
C ALA A 185 -5.94 -13.95 28.71
N VAL A 186 -4.65 -14.28 28.50
CA VAL A 186 -3.68 -14.66 29.56
C VAL A 186 -2.29 -14.96 28.96
N ALA A 187 -1.27 -14.44 29.62
CA ALA A 187 0.16 -14.81 29.66
C ALA A 187 0.91 -15.25 28.38
N LEU A 188 1.96 -14.47 28.09
CA LEU A 188 3.11 -14.80 27.25
C LEU A 188 3.64 -16.25 27.45
N ALA A 189 3.81 -16.95 26.33
CA ALA A 189 4.92 -17.90 26.16
C ALA A 189 5.87 -17.30 25.11
N ARG A 190 7.17 -17.27 25.42
CA ARG A 190 8.22 -16.77 24.52
C ARG A 190 8.37 -17.75 23.35
N PRO A 191 8.09 -17.39 22.08
CA PRO A 191 8.32 -18.30 20.97
C PRO A 191 9.82 -18.51 20.80
N GLN A 192 10.28 -19.76 20.79
CA GLN A 192 11.58 -20.07 20.20
C GLN A 192 11.46 -20.06 18.68
N GLY A 193 12.55 -19.73 17.99
CA GLY A 193 12.52 -19.40 16.57
C GLY A 193 11.99 -20.52 15.69
N PHE A 194 11.04 -20.17 14.82
CA PHE A 194 10.66 -20.94 13.63
C PHE A 194 11.17 -20.18 12.40
N PRO A 195 11.40 -20.86 11.26
CA PRO A 195 11.77 -20.20 10.00
C PRO A 195 10.52 -19.61 9.33
N PHE A 196 10.10 -18.42 9.78
CA PHE A 196 8.95 -17.70 9.24
C PHE A 196 9.31 -16.87 7.99
N THR A 197 8.30 -16.47 7.20
CA THR A 197 8.48 -15.77 5.91
C THR A 197 7.61 -14.52 5.76
N SER A 198 8.20 -13.44 5.24
CA SER A 198 7.61 -12.08 5.09
C SER A 198 6.35 -11.96 4.22
N PRO A 199 5.34 -11.22 4.71
CA PRO A 199 4.86 -9.96 4.05
C PRO A 199 5.13 -8.68 4.89
N ALA A 200 4.96 -7.42 4.45
CA ALA A 200 4.51 -6.79 3.19
C ALA A 200 4.87 -5.27 3.15
N SER A 201 4.82 -4.63 1.97
CA SER A 201 4.82 -3.16 1.78
C SER A 201 4.00 -2.72 0.55
N ILE A 202 2.90 -1.96 0.72
CA ILE A 202 2.25 -1.26 -0.41
C ILE A 202 1.83 0.16 -0.03
N LEU A 203 2.48 1.16 -0.64
CA LEU A 203 1.88 2.23 -1.47
C LEU A 203 2.97 3.25 -1.83
N SER A 204 3.46 3.30 -3.07
CA SER A 204 3.07 4.28 -4.12
C SER A 204 4.38 4.76 -4.83
N PRO A 205 4.41 5.28 -6.09
CA PRO A 205 3.36 5.47 -7.08
C PRO A 205 3.56 4.66 -8.39
N SER A 206 4.52 3.73 -8.47
CA SER A 206 4.69 2.87 -9.67
C SER A 206 5.17 1.44 -9.39
N VAL A 207 5.41 1.11 -8.12
CA VAL A 207 5.81 -0.23 -7.68
C VAL A 207 5.17 -0.46 -6.31
N ALA A 208 4.85 -1.71 -6.02
CA ALA A 208 4.30 -2.25 -4.79
C ALA A 208 5.09 -3.52 -4.43
N VAL A 209 5.00 -4.02 -3.20
CA VAL A 209 5.45 -5.37 -2.85
C VAL A 209 4.26 -6.32 -2.73
N ALA A 210 4.38 -7.51 -3.32
CA ALA A 210 3.46 -8.62 -3.06
C ALA A 210 4.23 -9.84 -2.52
N ALA A 211 3.72 -10.46 -1.47
CA ALA A 211 4.23 -11.73 -0.96
C ALA A 211 3.63 -12.90 -1.75
N LEU A 212 4.36 -14.02 -1.82
CA LEU A 212 3.86 -15.26 -2.41
C LEU A 212 3.37 -16.22 -1.31
N PRO A 213 2.26 -16.95 -1.51
CA PRO A 213 1.75 -17.88 -0.51
C PRO A 213 2.75 -18.98 -0.14
N LYS A 214 3.03 -19.14 1.15
CA LYS A 214 3.73 -20.29 1.76
C LYS A 214 2.81 -20.96 2.80
N ASP A 215 3.11 -22.21 3.12
CA ASP A 215 2.13 -23.21 3.58
C ASP A 215 1.61 -23.09 5.03
N GLU A 216 2.04 -22.09 5.83
CA GLU A 216 1.86 -22.14 7.30
C GLU A 216 0.84 -21.14 7.92
N ASP A 217 0.39 -20.11 7.19
CA ASP A 217 -0.66 -19.17 7.64
C ASP A 217 -1.96 -19.36 6.82
N ASP A 218 -2.68 -20.44 7.10
CA ASP A 218 -4.00 -20.72 6.49
C ASP A 218 -5.08 -19.82 7.12
N PHE A 219 -5.11 -18.57 6.69
CA PHE A 219 -6.09 -17.57 7.12
C PHE A 219 -7.46 -17.80 6.48
N ASP A 220 -8.44 -18.12 7.31
CA ASP A 220 -9.81 -18.40 6.83
C ASP A 220 -10.63 -17.13 6.56
N ALA A 221 -10.17 -15.95 6.98
CA ALA A 221 -10.87 -14.67 6.87
C ALA A 221 -9.94 -13.49 6.61
N TYR A 222 -10.54 -12.35 6.26
CA TYR A 222 -9.89 -11.04 6.25
C TYR A 222 -10.83 -9.92 6.71
N ARG A 223 -10.24 -8.82 7.17
CA ARG A 223 -10.91 -7.57 7.50
C ARG A 223 -10.25 -6.42 6.74
N ILE A 224 -11.06 -5.61 6.06
CA ILE A 224 -10.61 -4.34 5.46
C ILE A 224 -10.91 -3.24 6.46
N ALA A 225 -9.96 -2.36 6.72
CA ALA A 225 -10.12 -1.25 7.65
C ALA A 225 -9.69 0.07 7.01
N ALA A 226 -10.51 1.10 7.24
CA ALA A 226 -10.28 2.45 6.74
C ALA A 226 -10.32 3.45 7.91
N LEU A 227 -9.26 4.24 8.08
CA LEU A 227 -9.24 5.34 9.05
C LEU A 227 -9.85 6.58 8.41
N ALA A 228 -10.82 7.19 9.10
CA ALA A 228 -11.48 8.40 8.67
C ALA A 228 -11.53 9.43 9.80
N TYR A 229 -11.70 10.69 9.41
CA TYR A 229 -11.75 11.85 10.28
C TYR A 229 -13.11 12.55 10.14
N ASP A 230 -13.73 12.92 11.26
CA ASP A 230 -14.96 13.71 11.30
C ASP A 230 -14.63 15.17 11.59
N PHE A 231 -14.67 16.02 10.55
CA PHE A 231 -14.29 17.43 10.64
C PHE A 231 -15.22 18.26 11.54
N TYR A 232 -16.44 17.81 11.76
CA TYR A 232 -17.43 18.49 12.62
C TYR A 232 -17.59 17.82 13.99
N HIS A 233 -16.61 17.02 14.40
CA HIS A 233 -16.64 16.34 15.70
C HIS A 233 -16.66 17.33 16.87
N ASP A 234 -17.60 17.17 17.78
CA ASP A 234 -17.63 17.92 19.04
C ASP A 234 -16.60 17.35 20.02
N SER A 235 -15.33 17.74 19.80
CA SER A 235 -14.21 17.39 20.68
C SER A 235 -14.31 17.96 22.09
N GLY A 236 -15.25 18.90 22.34
CA GLY A 236 -15.48 19.47 23.67
C GLY A 236 -16.36 18.59 24.55
N ASN A 237 -17.32 17.88 23.96
CA ASN A 237 -18.32 17.07 24.69
C ASN A 237 -18.21 15.56 24.44
N SER A 238 -17.41 15.11 23.46
CA SER A 238 -17.28 13.67 23.15
C SER A 238 -16.23 12.95 24.02
N PRO A 239 -16.51 11.72 24.50
CA PRO A 239 -15.53 10.87 25.18
C PRO A 239 -14.49 10.23 24.24
N HIS A 240 -14.60 10.42 22.91
CA HIS A 240 -13.73 9.83 21.89
C HIS A 240 -13.18 10.88 20.93
N GLY A 241 -12.14 10.53 20.18
CA GLY A 241 -11.49 11.45 19.23
C GLY A 241 -12.31 11.68 17.95
N PRO A 242 -11.88 12.63 17.09
CA PRO A 242 -12.50 12.88 15.79
C PRO A 242 -12.26 11.75 14.77
N TYR A 243 -11.42 10.78 15.11
CA TYR A 243 -11.12 9.63 14.27
C TYR A 243 -12.14 8.50 14.48
N TYR A 244 -12.39 7.73 13.42
CA TYR A 244 -13.16 6.50 13.48
C TYR A 244 -12.67 5.50 12.42
N LEU A 245 -12.94 4.21 12.66
CA LEU A 245 -12.65 3.14 11.72
C LEU A 245 -13.94 2.71 11.01
N CYS A 246 -13.87 2.61 9.69
CA CYS A 246 -14.83 1.87 8.87
C CYS A 246 -14.23 0.50 8.55
N MET A 247 -14.89 -0.58 8.97
CA MET A 247 -14.35 -1.93 8.88
C MET A 247 -15.32 -2.85 8.14
N TYR A 248 -14.85 -3.51 7.07
CA TYR A 248 -15.57 -4.58 6.39
C TYR A 248 -15.00 -5.91 6.82
N ASP A 249 -15.88 -6.81 7.23
CA ASP A 249 -15.54 -8.15 7.66
C ASP A 249 -16.01 -9.17 6.63
N SER A 250 -15.09 -9.99 6.11
CA SER A 250 -15.35 -10.94 5.00
C SER A 250 -16.33 -12.07 5.34
N LYS A 251 -16.48 -12.44 6.63
CA LYS A 251 -17.36 -13.51 7.09
C LYS A 251 -18.80 -13.03 7.20
N SER A 252 -19.00 -11.90 7.87
CA SER A 252 -20.33 -11.26 7.98
C SER A 252 -20.75 -10.55 6.69
N LYS A 253 -19.78 -10.13 5.86
CA LYS A 253 -19.94 -9.32 4.64
C LYS A 253 -20.59 -7.96 4.91
N VAL A 254 -20.40 -7.42 6.12
CA VAL A 254 -21.01 -6.18 6.61
C VAL A 254 -19.93 -5.14 6.90
N TRP A 255 -20.22 -3.89 6.54
CA TRP A 255 -19.47 -2.72 7.01
C TRP A 255 -19.94 -2.30 8.41
N THR A 256 -19.00 -1.94 9.26
CA THR A 256 -19.22 -1.39 10.59
C THR A 256 -18.46 -0.08 10.77
N ARG A 257 -18.98 0.84 11.60
CA ARG A 257 -18.30 2.07 12.01
C ARG A 257 -18.02 1.99 13.51
N LYS A 258 -16.75 2.12 13.92
CA LYS A 258 -16.32 2.13 15.32
C LYS A 258 -15.56 3.43 15.62
N PRO A 259 -15.99 4.24 16.61
CA PRO A 259 -15.26 5.47 16.95
C PRO A 259 -13.89 5.13 17.55
N ALA A 260 -12.90 5.98 17.34
CA ALA A 260 -11.55 5.76 17.83
C ALA A 260 -11.24 6.67 19.04
N ALA A 261 -10.41 6.18 19.95
CA ALA A 261 -9.94 6.96 21.08
C ALA A 261 -9.10 8.16 20.61
N ILE A 262 -8.99 9.20 21.45
CA ILE A 262 -8.06 10.31 21.19
C ILE A 262 -6.64 9.72 21.11
N PRO A 263 -5.88 9.95 20.01
CA PRO A 263 -4.53 9.43 19.86
C PRO A 263 -3.61 9.73 21.04
N GLN A 264 -2.78 8.75 21.40
CA GLN A 264 -1.81 8.84 22.49
C GLN A 264 -0.38 8.52 22.03
N PRO A 265 0.61 9.39 22.26
CA PRO A 265 0.48 10.75 22.81
C PRO A 265 -0.40 11.63 21.93
N ARG A 266 -0.89 12.75 22.49
CA ARG A 266 -1.71 13.70 21.73
C ARG A 266 -0.92 14.22 20.52
N LEU A 267 -1.61 14.31 19.39
CA LEU A 267 -1.07 14.88 18.16
C LEU A 267 -0.70 16.36 18.34
N PRO A 268 0.28 16.88 17.58
CA PRO A 268 0.53 18.32 17.46
C PRO A 268 -0.74 19.10 17.08
N SER A 269 -0.86 20.34 17.55
CA SER A 269 -2.06 21.17 17.33
C SER A 269 -2.29 21.57 15.86
N ASP A 270 -1.24 21.48 15.05
CA ASP A 270 -1.15 21.75 13.63
C ASP A 270 -1.17 20.47 12.77
N TYR A 271 -1.27 19.29 13.38
CA TYR A 271 -1.31 18.01 12.68
C TYR A 271 -2.59 17.88 11.85
N ILE A 272 -2.44 17.90 10.53
CA ILE A 272 -3.46 17.51 9.57
C ILE A 272 -3.03 16.15 9.02
N CYS A 273 -3.80 15.11 9.30
CA CYS A 273 -3.50 13.75 8.86
C CYS A 273 -3.69 13.64 7.34
N ASP A 274 -2.60 13.52 6.58
CA ASP A 274 -2.67 13.08 5.18
C ASP A 274 -2.08 11.68 5.08
N ILE A 275 -2.92 10.68 4.81
CA ILE A 275 -2.50 9.28 4.88
C ILE A 275 -1.98 8.88 3.50
N ASP A 276 -0.66 8.69 3.39
CA ASP A 276 0.02 8.18 2.21
C ASP A 276 -0.24 6.68 2.00
N MET A 277 -0.24 5.90 3.10
CA MET A 277 -0.28 4.44 3.06
C MET A 277 -0.77 3.76 4.35
N VAL A 278 -1.01 2.45 4.28
CA VAL A 278 -1.32 1.59 5.43
C VAL A 278 -0.33 0.43 5.49
N ILE A 279 0.26 0.19 6.66
CA ILE A 279 1.07 -1.00 6.96
C ILE A 279 0.33 -1.93 7.93
N THR A 280 0.53 -3.24 7.82
CA THR A 280 -0.02 -4.23 8.74
C THR A 280 1.12 -4.87 9.54
N ILE A 281 0.98 -4.86 10.87
CA ILE A 281 1.94 -5.42 11.84
C ILE A 281 1.46 -6.76 12.39
N GLY A 282 0.14 -6.90 12.57
CA GLY A 282 -0.46 -8.02 13.27
C GLY A 282 -0.45 -9.35 12.50
N GLY A 283 0.10 -10.40 13.13
CA GLY A 283 -0.06 -11.80 12.74
C GLY A 283 -1.25 -12.47 13.42
N SER A 284 -1.30 -13.80 13.42
CA SER A 284 -2.55 -14.57 13.44
C SER A 284 -3.52 -14.37 14.61
N SER A 285 -3.12 -13.71 15.71
CA SER A 285 -3.96 -13.41 16.88
C SER A 285 -4.21 -11.91 17.18
N ARG A 286 -3.70 -10.98 16.37
CA ARG A 286 -3.86 -9.51 16.57
C ARG A 286 -3.96 -8.79 15.24
N GLY A 287 -4.85 -7.80 15.12
CA GLY A 287 -5.07 -7.07 13.87
C GLY A 287 -4.44 -5.69 13.85
N ILE A 288 -3.18 -5.56 14.26
CA ILE A 288 -2.55 -4.23 14.36
C ILE A 288 -2.26 -3.70 12.95
N MET A 289 -2.84 -2.54 12.64
CA MET A 289 -2.64 -1.78 11.41
C MET A 289 -2.13 -0.38 11.76
N GLY A 290 -1.28 0.19 10.90
CA GLY A 290 -0.72 1.53 11.01
C GLY A 290 -1.06 2.38 9.79
N TRP A 291 -1.79 3.46 9.99
CA TRP A 291 -2.03 4.49 8.96
C TRP A 291 -0.88 5.49 9.01
N VAL A 292 -0.18 5.61 7.88
CA VAL A 292 1.08 6.34 7.76
C VAL A 292 0.84 7.64 7.01
N ASP A 293 1.21 8.74 7.65
CA ASP A 293 1.51 10.03 7.05
C ASP A 293 3.05 10.09 6.96
N LEU A 294 3.62 10.02 5.76
CA LEU A 294 5.08 9.91 5.58
C LEU A 294 5.81 11.17 6.03
N TRP A 295 5.13 12.30 6.18
CA TRP A 295 5.73 13.54 6.64
C TRP A 295 5.76 13.66 8.17
N ASN A 296 4.72 13.15 8.85
CA ASN A 296 4.50 13.37 10.27
C ASN A 296 4.67 12.12 11.16
N GLY A 297 4.06 10.99 10.81
CA GLY A 297 3.96 9.86 11.73
C GLY A 297 2.96 8.78 11.38
N ILE A 298 2.79 7.83 12.31
CA ILE A 298 1.95 6.64 12.15
C ILE A 298 0.90 6.60 13.25
N LEU A 299 -0.36 6.36 12.87
CA LEU A 299 -1.46 6.06 13.79
C LEU A 299 -1.71 4.55 13.79
N PHE A 300 -1.51 3.89 14.92
CA PHE A 300 -1.71 2.45 15.08
C PHE A 300 -3.00 2.10 15.82
N SER A 301 -3.70 1.07 15.36
CA SER A 301 -4.87 0.49 16.02
C SER A 301 -4.95 -1.02 15.82
N ASP A 302 -5.51 -1.76 16.79
CA ASP A 302 -5.87 -3.17 16.61
C ASP A 302 -7.31 -3.25 16.07
N VAL A 303 -7.45 -3.59 14.79
CA VAL A 303 -8.75 -3.63 14.09
C VAL A 303 -9.53 -4.92 14.35
N LEU A 304 -8.96 -5.88 15.09
CA LEU A 304 -9.63 -7.11 15.54
C LEU A 304 -10.01 -7.06 17.04
N ALA A 305 -9.68 -5.97 17.74
CA ALA A 305 -10.06 -5.74 19.14
C ALA A 305 -11.54 -5.33 19.28
N ASP A 306 -12.46 -6.25 18.96
CA ASP A 306 -13.90 -5.98 18.94
C ASP A 306 -14.54 -5.74 20.32
N HIS A 307 -13.85 -6.13 21.41
CA HIS A 307 -14.34 -6.05 22.79
C HIS A 307 -14.33 -4.64 23.41
N THR A 308 -13.70 -3.64 22.78
CA THR A 308 -13.63 -2.26 23.29
C THR A 308 -14.74 -1.37 22.70
N PRO A 309 -15.29 -0.38 23.45
CA PRO A 309 -16.25 0.57 22.89
C PRO A 309 -15.62 1.55 21.87
N TYR A 310 -14.31 1.79 22.00
CA TYR A 310 -13.53 2.65 21.11
C TYR A 310 -12.26 1.92 20.67
N SER A 311 -11.84 2.11 19.42
CA SER A 311 -10.56 1.59 18.94
C SER A 311 -9.41 2.43 19.49
N PRO A 312 -8.44 1.86 20.24
CA PRO A 312 -7.30 2.63 20.74
C PRO A 312 -6.45 3.15 19.57
N LEU A 313 -5.98 4.40 19.65
CA LEU A 313 -5.03 4.97 18.70
C LEU A 313 -3.72 5.32 19.40
N ARG A 314 -2.61 4.77 18.90
CA ARG A 314 -1.26 5.21 19.28
C ARG A 314 -0.62 5.96 18.15
N TYR A 315 -0.04 7.11 18.47
CA TYR A 315 0.74 7.89 17.53
C TYR A 315 2.23 7.63 17.73
N VAL A 316 2.98 7.45 16.64
CA VAL A 316 4.44 7.42 16.66
C VAL A 316 4.94 8.39 15.60
N SER A 317 5.67 9.43 16.01
CA SER A 317 6.26 10.41 15.08
C SER A 317 7.35 9.79 14.22
N LEU A 318 7.35 10.14 12.93
CA LEU A 318 8.46 9.85 12.03
C LEU A 318 9.60 10.85 12.20
N PRO A 319 10.83 10.51 11.75
CA PRO A 319 11.93 11.46 11.65
C PRO A 319 11.56 12.67 10.78
N PRO A 320 12.01 13.90 11.12
CA PRO A 320 11.69 15.09 10.35
C PRO A 320 12.30 15.07 8.94
N PRO A 321 11.68 15.76 7.95
CA PRO A 321 12.18 15.84 6.57
C PRO A 321 13.65 16.28 6.48
N ARG A 322 14.47 15.51 5.75
CA ARG A 322 15.89 15.82 5.53
C ARG A 322 16.22 16.37 4.15
N GLN A 323 15.29 16.31 3.19
CA GLN A 323 15.49 16.79 1.83
C GLN A 323 15.98 18.26 1.85
N PRO A 324 17.18 18.56 1.32
CA PRO A 324 17.73 19.91 1.38
C PRO A 324 16.94 20.87 0.50
N GLN A 325 16.85 22.13 0.94
CA GLN A 325 16.33 23.22 0.11
C GLN A 325 17.23 23.41 -1.10
N ASN A 326 16.74 23.04 -2.28
CA ASN A 326 17.44 23.21 -3.55
C ASN A 326 16.46 23.64 -4.65
N CYS A 327 16.98 23.81 -5.88
CA CYS A 327 16.21 24.24 -7.05
C CYS A 327 15.91 23.09 -8.01
N LEU A 328 15.97 21.84 -7.56
CA LEU A 328 15.60 20.71 -8.42
C LEU A 328 14.10 20.80 -8.79
N PRO A 329 13.74 20.56 -10.06
CA PRO A 329 12.35 20.59 -10.51
C PRO A 329 11.57 19.32 -10.11
N ILE A 330 11.58 18.98 -8.81
CA ILE A 330 10.98 17.79 -8.19
C ILE A 330 9.78 18.18 -7.30
N ALA A 331 8.78 17.29 -7.23
CA ALA A 331 7.56 17.50 -6.44
C ALA A 331 7.81 17.16 -4.96
N LEU A 332 8.27 18.16 -4.20
CA LEU A 332 8.64 18.05 -2.77
C LEU A 332 7.47 17.81 -1.82
N ASP A 333 6.23 17.96 -2.30
CA ASP A 333 4.98 17.75 -1.57
C ASP A 333 4.55 16.27 -1.52
N ILE A 334 5.09 15.42 -2.40
CA ILE A 334 4.71 14.00 -2.50
C ILE A 334 5.63 13.14 -1.62
N GLY A 335 5.15 12.70 -0.46
CA GLY A 335 5.92 11.91 0.52
C GLY A 335 6.60 10.68 -0.08
N CYS A 336 5.84 9.87 -0.81
CA CYS A 336 6.35 8.64 -1.45
C CYS A 336 7.39 8.86 -2.58
N CYS A 337 7.74 10.11 -2.93
CA CYS A 337 8.89 10.40 -3.80
C CYS A 337 10.23 10.30 -3.06
N PHE A 338 10.22 10.50 -1.73
CA PHE A 338 11.42 10.60 -0.89
C PHE A 338 11.41 9.66 0.31
N ARG A 339 10.24 9.13 0.68
CA ARG A 339 10.05 8.39 1.92
C ARG A 339 9.26 7.11 1.69
N ASP A 340 9.58 6.09 2.46
CA ASP A 340 8.87 4.81 2.47
C ASP A 340 9.01 4.12 3.83
N ILE A 341 8.12 3.19 4.12
CA ILE A 341 8.08 2.46 5.38
C ILE A 341 7.57 1.04 5.20
N VAL A 342 8.21 0.10 5.87
CA VAL A 342 7.90 -1.34 5.81
C VAL A 342 7.91 -1.95 7.20
N PHE A 343 7.06 -2.96 7.42
CA PHE A 343 7.18 -3.84 8.57
C PHE A 343 7.97 -5.10 8.18
N VAL A 344 9.11 -5.29 8.84
CA VAL A 344 10.05 -6.40 8.62
C VAL A 344 9.69 -7.52 9.58
N LYS A 345 8.74 -8.38 9.20
CA LYS A 345 8.15 -9.42 10.06
C LYS A 345 9.18 -10.34 10.71
N ASP A 346 10.21 -10.74 9.97
CA ASP A 346 11.28 -11.63 10.44
C ASP A 346 12.02 -11.09 11.68
N THR A 347 11.99 -9.76 11.88
CA THR A 347 12.61 -9.08 13.02
C THR A 347 11.60 -8.44 13.98
N GLY A 348 10.35 -8.25 13.56
CA GLY A 348 9.33 -7.53 14.32
C GLY A 348 9.61 -6.01 14.41
N ILE A 349 10.29 -5.45 13.40
CA ILE A 349 10.74 -4.05 13.36
C ILE A 349 10.04 -3.31 12.22
N VAL A 350 9.59 -2.08 12.46
CA VAL A 350 9.23 -1.17 11.37
C VAL A 350 10.48 -0.41 10.94
N ARG A 351 10.85 -0.50 9.65
CA ARG A 351 11.95 0.26 9.05
C ARG A 351 11.39 1.38 8.18
N PHE A 352 11.95 2.57 8.32
CA PHE A 352 11.61 3.78 7.59
C PHE A 352 12.84 4.29 6.82
N VAL A 353 12.63 4.93 5.66
CA VAL A 353 13.70 5.50 4.82
C VAL A 353 13.35 6.92 4.38
N ASP A 354 14.39 7.76 4.26
CA ASP A 354 14.34 9.13 3.73
C ASP A 354 15.50 9.29 2.74
N LEU A 355 15.14 9.60 1.49
CA LEU A 355 16.01 9.84 0.35
C LEU A 355 16.17 11.35 0.16
N GLN A 356 17.39 11.85 0.31
CA GLN A 356 17.77 13.20 -0.08
C GLN A 356 18.39 13.22 -1.48
N ILE A 357 17.94 14.13 -2.34
CA ILE A 357 18.57 14.43 -3.65
C ILE A 357 19.34 15.75 -3.56
N HIS A 358 20.60 15.74 -3.98
CA HIS A 358 21.53 16.88 -3.86
C HIS A 358 21.74 17.62 -5.17
N THR A 359 22.09 18.91 -5.07
CA THR A 359 22.60 19.75 -6.18
C THR A 359 24.05 20.10 -5.94
N ASP A 360 24.80 20.44 -7.01
CA ASP A 360 26.13 21.02 -6.84
C ASP A 360 26.01 22.43 -6.24
N LEU A 361 26.51 22.60 -5.02
CA LEU A 361 26.46 23.86 -4.29
C LEU A 361 27.32 24.97 -4.94
N ASN A 362 28.24 24.61 -5.85
CA ASN A 362 29.03 25.57 -6.62
C ASN A 362 28.25 26.18 -7.80
N ILE A 363 27.07 25.64 -8.12
CA ILE A 363 26.21 26.09 -9.24
C ILE A 363 24.90 26.62 -8.66
N PRO A 364 24.77 27.96 -8.46
CA PRO A 364 23.53 28.57 -8.02
C PRO A 364 22.36 28.20 -8.92
N TYR A 365 21.22 27.85 -8.33
CA TYR A 365 20.01 27.43 -9.03
C TYR A 365 20.19 26.21 -9.96
N SER A 366 21.13 25.30 -9.68
CA SER A 366 21.24 24.05 -10.44
C SER A 366 19.94 23.23 -10.39
N GLU A 367 19.38 22.98 -11.56
CA GLU A 367 18.26 22.04 -11.77
C GLU A 367 18.77 20.59 -12.00
N THR A 368 20.09 20.36 -11.95
CA THR A 368 20.71 19.04 -12.19
C THR A 368 21.17 18.41 -10.87
N PRO A 369 20.82 17.13 -10.60
CA PRO A 369 21.33 16.38 -9.45
C PRO A 369 22.86 16.23 -9.44
N SER A 370 23.42 16.06 -8.24
CA SER A 370 24.85 15.77 -8.02
C SER A 370 25.09 14.49 -7.19
N GLY A 371 24.05 13.66 -7.06
CA GLY A 371 24.01 12.48 -6.21
C GLY A 371 22.87 12.52 -5.21
N TRP A 372 22.84 11.52 -4.34
CA TRP A 372 21.79 11.33 -3.34
C TRP A 372 22.35 10.77 -2.03
N THR A 373 21.59 10.89 -0.95
CA THR A 373 21.84 10.23 0.35
C THR A 373 20.58 9.52 0.77
N VAL A 374 20.74 8.32 1.32
CA VAL A 374 19.67 7.56 1.96
C VAL A 374 19.99 7.50 3.45
N VAL A 375 19.00 7.81 4.29
CA VAL A 375 19.05 7.54 5.72
C VAL A 375 17.93 6.56 6.05
N THR A 376 18.21 5.60 6.93
CA THR A 376 17.25 4.60 7.40
C THR A 376 17.10 4.68 8.91
N TRP A 377 15.91 4.32 9.39
CA TRP A 377 15.59 4.26 10.81
C TRP A 377 14.78 3.01 11.13
N ILE A 378 14.91 2.55 12.36
CA ILE A 378 14.18 1.41 12.91
C ILE A 378 13.33 1.82 14.12
N LEU A 379 12.18 1.17 14.23
CA LEU A 379 11.26 1.22 15.36
C LEU A 379 11.05 -0.21 15.86
N GLU A 380 11.59 -0.47 17.05
CA GLU A 380 11.59 -1.79 17.71
C GLU A 380 10.50 -1.85 18.81
N GLY A 381 10.34 -3.02 19.45
CA GLY A 381 9.45 -3.20 20.61
C GLY A 381 7.99 -3.49 20.26
N LEU A 382 7.66 -3.58 18.97
CA LEU A 382 6.30 -3.75 18.44
C LEU A 382 5.70 -5.15 18.68
N ASN A 383 6.51 -6.09 19.16
CA ASN A 383 6.08 -7.45 19.54
C ASN A 383 5.20 -7.45 20.81
N GLU A 384 5.29 -6.41 21.64
CA GLU A 384 4.39 -6.22 22.77
C GLU A 384 3.08 -5.54 22.34
N GLY A 385 2.06 -5.58 23.20
CA GLY A 385 0.77 -4.96 22.87
C GLY A 385 0.85 -3.44 22.72
N LEU A 386 -0.08 -2.87 21.95
CA LEU A 386 -0.26 -1.43 21.69
C LEU A 386 -0.28 -0.54 22.96
N GLU A 387 -0.45 -1.14 24.14
CA GLU A 387 -0.38 -0.49 25.43
C GLU A 387 1.05 -0.13 25.88
N THR A 388 2.07 -0.93 25.54
CA THR A 388 3.45 -0.74 26.02
C THR A 388 4.28 0.19 25.14
N TRP A 389 3.78 0.55 23.95
CA TRP A 389 4.51 1.38 22.97
C TRP A 389 4.66 2.86 23.39
N GLY A 390 4.24 3.22 24.60
CA GLY A 390 4.33 4.57 25.17
C GLY A 390 5.77 5.02 25.43
N GLY A 391 6.41 5.59 24.40
CA GLY A 391 7.82 5.99 24.42
C GLY A 391 8.64 5.42 23.26
N SER A 392 8.05 4.59 22.39
CA SER A 392 8.70 4.07 21.19
C SER A 392 9.03 5.22 20.23
N CYS A 393 10.26 5.26 19.73
CA CYS A 393 10.73 6.27 18.78
C CYS A 393 11.67 5.65 17.76
N PHE A 394 11.74 6.27 16.57
CA PHE A 394 12.65 5.86 15.52
C PHE A 394 14.11 6.18 15.90
N ARG A 395 15.00 5.19 15.76
CA ARG A 395 16.46 5.39 15.84
C ARG A 395 17.09 5.19 14.46
N GLN A 396 18.06 6.05 14.13
CA GLN A 396 18.80 5.95 12.87
C GLN A 396 19.59 4.63 12.85
N GLU A 397 19.47 3.87 11.75
CA GLU A 397 20.11 2.56 11.54
C GLU A 397 21.37 2.75 10.66
N HIS A 398 21.20 3.25 9.44
CA HIS A 398 22.28 3.52 8.49
C HIS A 398 22.10 4.86 7.74
N GLU A 399 23.21 5.43 7.27
CA GLU A 399 23.26 6.57 6.35
C GLU A 399 24.26 6.24 5.23
N LEU A 400 23.83 6.34 3.97
CA LEU A 400 24.59 5.93 2.79
C LEU A 400 24.55 7.03 1.73
N HIS A 401 25.72 7.49 1.30
CA HIS A 401 25.84 8.46 0.21
C HIS A 401 26.13 7.76 -1.12
N SER A 402 25.53 8.24 -2.22
CA SER A 402 25.73 7.68 -3.57
C SER A 402 27.17 7.74 -4.10
N ARG A 403 28.07 8.43 -3.38
CA ARG A 403 29.50 8.57 -3.71
C ARG A 403 30.39 7.53 -3.05
N ASP A 404 29.90 6.87 -2.00
CA ASP A 404 30.67 5.89 -1.21
C ASP A 404 30.49 4.47 -1.78
N ILE A 405 29.40 4.25 -2.54
CA ILE A 405 29.04 2.98 -3.16
C ILE A 405 30.07 2.60 -4.23
N SER A 406 30.87 1.56 -3.94
CA SER A 406 32.04 1.16 -4.73
C SER A 406 31.73 0.82 -6.19
N ASP A 407 30.55 0.25 -6.48
CA ASP A 407 30.12 -0.20 -7.81
C ASP A 407 29.07 0.73 -8.47
N TYR A 408 28.92 1.98 -8.00
CA TYR A 408 27.90 2.91 -8.52
C TYR A 408 28.24 3.47 -9.92
N ASN A 409 28.00 2.64 -10.94
CA ASN A 409 28.26 2.94 -12.36
C ASN A 409 27.21 3.87 -13.01
N LEU A 410 26.44 4.62 -12.22
CA LEU A 410 25.37 5.50 -12.69
C LEU A 410 25.81 6.98 -12.65
N PRO A 411 25.43 7.80 -13.65
CA PRO A 411 25.67 9.25 -13.60
C PRO A 411 25.06 9.88 -12.35
N GLN A 412 25.85 10.69 -11.63
CA GLN A 412 25.38 11.48 -10.48
C GLN A 412 24.28 12.49 -10.84
N SER A 413 24.16 12.84 -12.12
CA SER A 413 23.11 13.70 -12.68
C SER A 413 21.76 13.01 -12.89
N LEU A 414 21.62 11.71 -12.57
CA LEU A 414 20.32 11.05 -12.59
C LEU A 414 19.46 11.49 -11.42
N PHE A 415 18.19 11.75 -11.70
CA PHE A 415 17.18 11.89 -10.67
C PHE A 415 16.88 10.52 -10.07
N VAL A 416 16.74 10.46 -8.76
CA VAL A 416 16.42 9.25 -8.02
C VAL A 416 15.26 9.53 -7.10
N THR A 417 14.20 8.72 -7.16
CA THR A 417 12.95 8.91 -6.42
C THR A 417 12.37 7.56 -6.00
N ASN A 418 11.29 7.60 -5.22
CA ASN A 418 10.49 6.45 -4.83
C ASN A 418 11.35 5.34 -4.22
N PRO A 419 11.96 5.60 -3.06
CA PRO A 419 12.58 4.53 -2.27
C PRO A 419 11.54 3.48 -1.91
N ILE A 420 11.91 2.21 -1.99
CA ILE A 420 11.08 1.09 -1.56
C ILE A 420 11.97 0.11 -0.79
N LEU A 421 11.73 0.00 0.51
CA LEU A 421 12.41 -0.96 1.36
C LEU A 421 11.87 -2.37 1.10
N SER A 422 12.78 -3.33 0.95
CA SER A 422 12.43 -4.74 1.06
C SER A 422 11.94 -5.07 2.47
N SER A 423 10.90 -5.89 2.56
CA SER A 423 10.37 -6.43 3.82
C SER A 423 11.22 -7.55 4.42
N HIS A 424 12.25 -8.03 3.71
CA HIS A 424 13.17 -9.08 4.15
C HIS A 424 14.37 -8.56 4.98
N GLN A 425 15.09 -9.48 5.62
CA GLN A 425 16.31 -9.16 6.37
C GLN A 425 17.47 -8.61 5.52
N ASP A 426 17.42 -8.75 4.20
CA ASP A 426 18.54 -8.48 3.28
C ASP A 426 18.99 -7.01 3.25
N GLY A 427 18.18 -6.07 3.77
CA GLY A 427 18.55 -4.65 3.83
C GLY A 427 18.61 -3.96 2.47
N LEU A 428 17.95 -4.54 1.46
CA LEU A 428 17.85 -4.00 0.13
C LEU A 428 16.88 -2.82 0.06
N LEU A 429 17.33 -1.75 -0.57
CA LEU A 429 16.53 -0.60 -0.99
C LEU A 429 16.42 -0.58 -2.50
N TYR A 430 15.21 -0.52 -3.01
CA TYR A 430 14.96 -0.26 -4.41
C TYR A 430 14.75 1.24 -4.63
N LEU A 431 15.38 1.79 -5.68
CA LEU A 431 15.29 3.19 -6.04
C LEU A 431 14.88 3.32 -7.50
N ARG A 432 13.96 4.23 -7.81
CA ARG A 432 13.58 4.55 -9.19
C ARG A 432 14.50 5.64 -9.74
N THR A 433 15.11 5.38 -10.89
CA THR A 433 16.03 6.30 -11.57
C THR A 433 15.37 6.94 -12.79
N HIS A 434 15.64 8.21 -13.02
CA HIS A 434 15.11 9.00 -14.13
C HIS A 434 16.18 9.91 -14.76
N VAL A 435 16.12 10.07 -16.08
CA VAL A 435 17.01 10.97 -16.85
C VAL A 435 16.57 12.45 -16.73
N SER A 436 15.35 12.69 -16.27
CA SER A 436 14.72 14.01 -16.12
C SER A 436 13.77 13.98 -14.93
N SER A 437 13.48 15.13 -14.31
CA SER A 437 12.50 15.19 -13.22
C SER A 437 11.07 14.87 -13.66
N SER A 438 10.75 15.06 -14.94
CA SER A 438 9.49 14.58 -15.52
C SER A 438 9.51 13.07 -15.69
N THR A 439 8.39 12.42 -15.36
CA THR A 439 8.20 10.96 -15.40
C THR A 439 8.33 10.41 -16.82
N SER A 440 9.56 10.06 -17.21
CA SER A 440 9.86 9.52 -18.53
C SER A 440 9.61 8.01 -18.62
N ARG A 441 9.32 7.53 -19.83
CA ARG A 441 9.14 6.09 -20.16
C ARG A 441 10.43 5.26 -20.00
N ASN A 442 11.55 5.90 -19.67
CA ASN A 442 12.88 5.28 -19.60
C ASN A 442 13.36 5.11 -18.14
N SER A 443 12.45 5.19 -17.16
CA SER A 443 12.82 4.99 -15.75
C SER A 443 13.25 3.55 -15.49
N LYS A 444 14.32 3.35 -14.70
CA LYS A 444 14.79 2.02 -14.29
C LYS A 444 14.78 1.90 -12.78
N VAL A 445 14.51 0.70 -12.25
CA VAL A 445 14.74 0.39 -10.83
C VAL A 445 16.18 -0.09 -10.66
N ILE A 446 16.86 0.42 -9.63
CA ILE A 446 18.10 -0.15 -9.10
C ILE A 446 17.83 -0.75 -7.72
N ALA A 447 18.63 -1.74 -7.33
CA ALA A 447 18.71 -2.24 -5.97
C ALA A 447 20.03 -1.75 -5.35
N VAL A 448 19.98 -1.38 -4.08
CA VAL A 448 21.12 -0.92 -3.27
C VAL A 448 21.12 -1.71 -1.97
N ASP A 449 22.24 -2.33 -1.62
CA ASP A 449 22.45 -2.89 -0.29
C ASP A 449 22.82 -1.76 0.67
N ILE A 450 21.98 -1.51 1.68
CA ILE A 450 22.18 -0.43 2.65
C ILE A 450 23.24 -0.82 3.71
N LYS A 451 23.49 -2.12 3.91
CA LYS A 451 24.35 -2.66 4.97
C LYS A 451 25.82 -2.77 4.56
N HIS A 452 26.09 -2.96 3.27
CA HIS A 452 27.43 -3.24 2.74
C HIS A 452 27.87 -2.27 1.62
N GLY A 453 27.47 -1.00 1.70
CA GLY A 453 27.76 0.05 0.71
C GLY A 453 29.24 0.25 0.38
#